data_AF-A0A059L0Q5-F1
#
_entry.id   AF-A0A059L0Q5-F1
#
_cell.length_a   1.000
_cell.length_b   1.000
_cell.length_c   1.000
_cell.angle_alpha   90.00
_cell.angle_beta   90.00
_cell.angle_gamma   90.00
#
_symmetry.space_group_name_H-M   'P 1'
#
loop_
_entity.id
_entity.type
_entity.pdbx_description
1 polymer ?
#
loop_
_entity_poly.entity_id
_entity_poly.type
_entity_poly.pdbx_seq_one_letter_code
_entity_poly.pdbx_strand_id
1 'polypeptide(L)'
;MHKITPNPPENSGTDSQDSLETEKLKEAADRAFAHYFPPTTEKPPKHRKGNLFTVAPDVNTESLLANASEDLLSISAIAANLADDVDGTRRSVALALSRMADGVQLLVERALDHWEESEVMQARVKV
;
A
#
# COMPACT_ATOMS: atom_id res chain seq x y z
N MET A 1 63.06 24.02 70.05
CA MET A 1 61.97 24.85 69.49
C MET A 1 61.54 24.23 68.17
N HIS A 2 60.45 23.46 68.17
CA HIS A 2 59.92 22.79 66.98
C HIS A 2 58.90 23.72 66.32
N LYS A 3 59.13 24.06 65.05
CA LYS A 3 58.19 24.82 64.23
C LYS A 3 57.05 23.86 63.88
N ILE A 4 55.87 24.07 64.45
CA ILE A 4 54.66 23.33 64.11
C ILE A 4 54.22 23.85 62.73
N THR A 5 54.36 23.00 61.71
CA THR A 5 53.82 23.27 60.38
C THR A 5 52.32 22.96 60.42
N PRO A 6 51.41 23.94 60.20
CA PRO A 6 49.98 23.67 60.16
C PRO A 6 49.63 22.93 58.87
N ASN A 7 48.87 21.83 58.98
CA ASN A 7 48.27 21.18 57.82
C ASN A 7 47.27 22.12 57.12
N PRO A 8 47.16 22.05 55.78
CA PRO A 8 46.15 22.80 55.05
C PRO A 8 44.73 22.33 55.43
N PRO A 9 43.72 23.22 55.42
CA PRO A 9 42.36 22.86 55.79
C PRO A 9 41.78 21.85 54.79
N GLU A 10 41.09 20.84 55.33
CA GLU A 10 40.34 19.86 54.54
C GLU A 10 39.22 20.58 53.75
N ASN A 11 39.27 20.50 52.42
CA ASN A 11 38.18 20.92 51.56
C ASN A 11 37.02 19.90 51.69
N SER A 12 36.13 20.13 52.64
CA SER A 12 34.85 19.42 52.77
C SER A 12 33.74 20.28 52.15
N GLY A 13 33.62 20.26 50.82
CA GLY A 13 32.55 21.02 50.16
C GLY A 13 32.25 20.77 48.68
N THR A 14 32.94 19.86 47.98
CA THR A 14 32.83 19.76 46.51
C THR A 14 31.91 18.67 45.96
N ASP A 15 31.42 17.74 46.78
CA ASP A 15 30.76 16.54 46.21
C ASP A 15 29.31 16.81 45.75
N SER A 16 28.62 17.79 46.34
CA SER A 16 27.19 18.04 46.04
C SER A 16 26.95 18.91 44.80
N GLN A 17 27.84 19.86 44.50
CA GLN A 17 27.68 20.72 43.32
C GLN A 17 28.10 19.99 42.04
N ASP A 18 29.17 19.19 42.09
CA ASP A 18 29.63 18.40 40.94
C ASP A 18 28.60 17.33 40.53
N SER A 19 27.89 16.74 41.51
CA SER A 19 26.81 15.79 41.22
C SER A 19 25.64 16.45 40.48
N LEU A 20 25.33 17.72 40.76
CA LEU A 20 24.22 18.44 40.12
C LEU A 20 24.58 18.88 38.70
N GLU A 21 25.82 19.31 38.47
CA GLU A 21 26.29 19.68 37.13
C GLU A 21 26.45 18.46 36.21
N THR A 22 26.87 17.31 36.77
CA THR A 22 26.93 16.05 36.00
C THR A 22 25.55 15.55 35.56
N GLU A 23 24.50 15.73 36.38
CA GLU A 23 23.12 15.40 36.02
C GLU A 23 22.58 16.32 34.91
N LYS A 24 22.81 17.64 35.01
CA LYS A 24 22.44 18.59 33.96
C LYS A 24 23.17 18.33 32.64
N LEU A 25 24.45 17.97 32.70
CA LEU A 25 25.23 17.61 31.51
C LEU A 25 24.69 16.34 30.85
N LYS A 26 24.31 15.34 31.64
CA LYS A 26 23.68 14.12 31.14
C LYS A 26 22.32 14.40 30.50
N GLU A 27 21.47 15.20 31.14
CA GLU A 27 20.19 15.62 30.58
C GLU A 27 20.37 16.44 29.29
N ALA A 28 21.35 17.34 29.24
CA ALA A 28 21.67 18.11 28.04
C ALA A 28 22.17 17.21 26.90
N ALA A 29 23.00 16.22 27.21
CA ALA A 29 23.47 15.22 26.24
C ALA A 29 22.29 14.40 25.71
N ASP A 30 21.44 13.86 26.58
CA ASP A 30 20.27 13.06 26.19
C ASP A 30 19.29 13.88 25.31
N ARG A 31 19.08 15.16 25.64
CA ARG A 31 18.29 16.07 24.79
C ARG A 31 18.92 16.31 23.42
N ALA A 32 20.24 16.51 23.36
CA ALA A 32 20.95 16.70 22.10
C ALA A 32 20.90 15.43 21.25
N PHE A 33 21.08 14.25 21.86
CA PHE A 33 20.94 12.97 21.16
C PHE A 33 19.52 12.78 20.61
N ALA A 34 18.48 13.07 21.40
CA ALA A 34 17.09 12.97 20.93
C ALA A 34 16.77 13.95 19.79
N HIS A 35 17.39 15.14 19.79
CA HIS A 35 17.13 16.17 18.78
C HIS A 35 17.86 15.92 17.46
N TYR A 36 19.15 15.56 17.52
CA TYR A 36 19.98 15.34 16.33
C TYR A 36 19.91 13.90 15.79
N PHE A 37 19.51 12.94 16.63
CA PHE A 37 19.32 11.54 16.28
C PHE A 37 17.94 11.06 16.72
N PRO A 38 16.85 11.63 16.16
CA PRO A 38 15.51 11.19 16.50
C PRO A 38 15.38 9.68 16.23
N PRO A 39 14.79 8.91 17.16
CA PRO A 39 14.60 7.48 16.94
C PRO A 39 13.80 7.29 15.65
N THR A 40 14.28 6.40 14.77
CA THR A 40 13.62 6.07 13.50
C THR A 40 12.34 5.28 13.77
N THR A 41 11.32 5.93 14.31
CA THR A 41 9.93 5.44 14.37
C THR A 41 9.05 6.14 13.34
N GLU A 42 9.63 6.99 12.50
CA GLU A 42 8.96 7.43 11.28
C GLU A 42 8.81 6.22 10.37
N LYS A 43 7.60 5.64 10.38
CA LYS A 43 7.14 4.72 9.33
C LYS A 43 7.53 5.36 8.00
N PRO A 44 8.17 4.62 7.07
CA PRO A 44 8.54 5.17 5.78
C PRO A 44 7.31 5.87 5.19
N PRO A 45 7.45 7.04 4.55
CA PRO A 45 6.33 7.72 3.91
C PRO A 45 5.62 6.67 3.08
N LYS A 46 4.36 6.38 3.42
CA LYS A 46 3.55 5.45 2.63
C LYS A 46 3.59 5.99 1.21
N HIS A 47 4.35 5.34 0.32
CA HIS A 47 4.25 5.61 -1.09
C HIS A 47 2.75 5.56 -1.38
N ARG A 48 2.17 6.70 -1.78
CA ARG A 48 0.81 6.71 -2.28
C ARG A 48 0.87 5.84 -3.52
N LYS A 49 0.56 4.55 -3.36
CA LYS A 49 0.19 3.66 -4.46
C LYS A 49 -1.15 4.20 -4.95
N GLY A 50 -1.11 5.33 -5.65
CA GLY A 50 -2.27 5.91 -6.28
C GLY A 50 -2.55 5.05 -7.48
N ASN A 51 -3.56 4.20 -7.39
CA ASN A 51 -4.08 3.54 -8.58
C ASN A 51 -4.64 4.64 -9.48
N LEU A 52 -4.28 4.63 -10.77
CA LEU A 52 -4.88 5.56 -11.76
C LEU A 52 -6.38 5.30 -11.92
N PHE A 53 -6.81 4.06 -11.72
CA PHE A 53 -8.19 3.62 -11.79
C PHE A 53 -8.55 2.77 -10.58
N THR A 54 -9.80 2.87 -10.11
CA THR A 54 -10.36 2.04 -9.06
C THR A 54 -11.80 1.70 -9.41
N VAL A 55 -12.24 0.50 -9.04
CA VAL A 55 -13.66 0.12 -9.13
C VAL A 55 -14.38 0.75 -7.94
N ALA A 56 -15.48 1.46 -8.20
CA ALA A 56 -16.27 2.08 -7.14
C ALA A 56 -16.87 0.99 -6.22
N PRO A 57 -16.79 1.18 -4.88
CA PRO A 57 -17.08 0.12 -3.90
C PRO A 57 -18.56 -0.29 -3.83
N ASP A 58 -19.44 0.53 -4.37
CA ASP A 58 -20.90 0.41 -4.39
C ASP A 58 -21.47 -0.10 -5.73
N VAL A 59 -20.60 -0.41 -6.69
CA VAL A 59 -21.02 -1.00 -7.96
C VAL A 59 -21.48 -2.44 -7.75
N ASN A 60 -22.66 -2.76 -8.26
CA ASN A 60 -23.23 -4.11 -8.16
C ASN A 60 -22.54 -5.10 -9.12
N THR A 61 -22.64 -6.40 -8.82
CA THR A 61 -22.01 -7.46 -9.62
C THR A 61 -22.47 -7.44 -11.07
N GLU A 62 -23.76 -7.21 -11.32
CA GLU A 62 -24.33 -7.09 -12.66
C GLU A 62 -23.61 -6.04 -13.50
N SER A 63 -23.41 -4.82 -12.97
CA SER A 63 -22.72 -3.74 -13.66
C SER A 63 -21.26 -4.07 -13.94
N LEU A 64 -20.57 -4.77 -13.01
CA LEU A 64 -19.20 -5.22 -13.22
C LEU A 64 -19.10 -6.24 -14.35
N LEU A 65 -20.01 -7.22 -14.37
CA LEU A 65 -20.04 -8.27 -15.39
C LEU A 65 -20.48 -7.71 -16.75
N ALA A 66 -21.45 -6.80 -16.78
CA ALA A 66 -21.87 -6.11 -17.99
C ALA A 66 -20.72 -5.29 -18.61
N ASN A 67 -20.02 -4.48 -17.79
CA ASN A 67 -18.85 -3.74 -18.26
C ASN A 67 -17.76 -4.69 -18.78
N ALA A 68 -17.49 -5.80 -18.07
CA ALA A 68 -16.52 -6.78 -18.52
C ALA A 68 -16.92 -7.41 -19.87
N SER A 69 -18.21 -7.69 -20.08
CA SER A 69 -18.72 -8.21 -21.36
C SER A 69 -18.50 -7.20 -22.50
N GLU A 70 -18.78 -5.92 -22.26
CA GLU A 70 -18.57 -4.84 -23.24
C GLU A 70 -17.09 -4.62 -23.57
N ASP A 71 -16.21 -4.68 -22.57
CA ASP A 71 -14.76 -4.63 -22.76
C ASP A 71 -14.27 -5.82 -23.61
N LEU A 72 -14.79 -7.03 -23.37
CA LEU A 72 -14.42 -8.22 -24.13
C LEU A 72 -14.89 -8.15 -25.59
N LEU A 73 -16.11 -7.69 -25.83
CA LEU A 73 -16.63 -7.39 -27.17
C LEU A 73 -15.70 -6.39 -27.89
N SER A 74 -15.33 -5.32 -27.20
CA SER A 74 -14.44 -4.28 -27.73
C SER A 74 -13.06 -4.84 -28.08
N ILE A 75 -12.47 -5.65 -27.19
CA ILE A 75 -11.18 -6.32 -27.43
C ILE A 75 -11.27 -7.25 -28.64
N SER A 76 -12.34 -8.04 -28.76
CA SER A 76 -12.53 -8.93 -29.90
C SER A 76 -12.59 -8.16 -31.21
N ALA A 77 -13.37 -7.08 -31.26
CA ALA A 77 -13.48 -6.22 -32.43
C ALA A 77 -12.13 -5.58 -32.82
N ILE A 78 -11.38 -5.07 -31.85
CA ILE A 78 -10.03 -4.49 -32.08
C ILE A 78 -9.08 -5.57 -32.61
N ALA A 79 -9.08 -6.75 -32.00
CA ALA A 79 -8.18 -7.84 -32.38
C ALA A 79 -8.53 -8.41 -33.77
N ALA A 80 -9.82 -8.53 -34.11
CA ALA A 80 -10.28 -8.93 -35.42
C ALA A 80 -9.89 -7.89 -36.49
N ASN A 81 -10.12 -6.59 -36.23
CA ASN A 81 -9.71 -5.52 -37.14
C ASN A 81 -8.19 -5.52 -37.35
N LEU A 82 -7.40 -5.69 -36.28
CA LEU A 82 -5.94 -5.80 -36.39
C LEU A 82 -5.52 -7.01 -37.22
N ALA A 83 -6.24 -8.14 -37.13
CA ALA A 83 -5.94 -9.33 -37.91
C ALA A 83 -6.10 -9.11 -39.42
N ASP A 84 -6.93 -8.15 -39.85
CA ASP A 84 -7.07 -7.80 -41.26
C ASP A 84 -5.91 -6.95 -41.79
N ASP A 85 -5.23 -6.19 -40.92
CA ASP A 85 -4.11 -5.31 -41.27
C ASP A 85 -2.73 -6.02 -41.24
N VAL A 86 -2.65 -7.26 -40.73
CA VAL A 86 -1.39 -7.99 -40.57
C VAL A 86 -1.43 -9.39 -41.20
N ASP A 87 -0.24 -9.91 -41.54
CA ASP A 87 -0.08 -11.23 -42.17
C ASP A 87 0.71 -12.23 -41.31
N GLY A 88 0.64 -13.50 -41.73
CA GLY A 88 1.45 -14.59 -41.20
C GLY A 88 1.20 -14.85 -39.72
N THR A 89 2.28 -15.04 -38.96
CA THR A 89 2.19 -15.39 -37.52
C THR A 89 1.53 -14.31 -36.68
N ARG A 90 1.69 -13.02 -37.04
CA ARG A 90 1.03 -11.91 -36.35
C ARG A 90 -0.49 -11.95 -36.52
N ARG A 91 -0.97 -12.32 -37.72
CA ARG A 91 -2.39 -12.54 -37.98
C ARG A 91 -2.94 -13.64 -37.09
N SER A 92 -2.22 -14.76 -36.99
CA SER A 92 -2.62 -15.87 -36.11
C SER A 92 -2.71 -15.45 -34.64
N VAL A 93 -1.79 -14.60 -34.15
CA VAL A 93 -1.85 -14.07 -32.79
C VAL A 93 -3.06 -13.16 -32.60
N ALA A 94 -3.33 -12.24 -33.52
CA ALA A 94 -4.48 -11.34 -33.44
C ALA A 94 -5.82 -12.11 -33.46
N LEU A 95 -5.95 -13.11 -34.33
CA LEU A 95 -7.12 -14.01 -34.36
C LEU A 95 -7.25 -14.83 -33.07
N ALA A 96 -6.14 -15.28 -32.47
CA ALA A 96 -6.17 -15.98 -31.20
C ALA A 96 -6.66 -15.08 -30.05
N LEU A 97 -6.27 -13.80 -30.03
CA LEU A 97 -6.78 -12.82 -29.07
C LEU A 97 -8.28 -12.61 -29.19
N SER A 98 -8.79 -12.40 -30.42
CA SER A 98 -10.24 -12.27 -30.68
C SER A 98 -10.99 -13.51 -30.20
N ARG A 99 -10.53 -14.71 -30.59
CA ARG A 99 -11.16 -15.97 -30.15
C ARG A 99 -11.16 -16.17 -28.63
N MET A 100 -10.09 -15.76 -27.95
CA MET A 100 -10.04 -15.84 -26.49
C MET A 100 -11.02 -14.84 -25.85
N ALA A 101 -11.12 -13.62 -26.38
CA ALA A 101 -12.06 -12.63 -25.88
C ALA A 101 -13.52 -13.13 -26.03
N ASP A 102 -13.89 -13.65 -27.19
CA ASP A 102 -15.21 -14.25 -27.43
C ASP A 102 -15.49 -15.42 -26.46
N GLY A 103 -14.49 -16.28 -26.26
CA GLY A 103 -14.61 -17.42 -25.35
C GLY A 103 -14.80 -17.00 -23.89
N VAL A 104 -14.07 -15.98 -23.43
CA VAL A 104 -14.22 -15.43 -22.07
C VAL A 104 -15.56 -14.71 -21.92
N GLN A 105 -16.02 -14.00 -22.95
CA GLN A 105 -17.31 -13.32 -22.93
C GLN A 105 -18.45 -14.32 -22.68
N LEU A 106 -18.47 -15.46 -23.37
CA LEU A 106 -19.48 -16.52 -23.13
C LEU A 106 -19.45 -17.04 -21.68
N LEU A 107 -18.27 -17.12 -21.06
CA LEU A 107 -18.15 -17.50 -19.65
C LEU A 107 -18.68 -16.42 -18.71
N VAL A 108 -18.45 -15.14 -19.03
CA VAL A 108 -18.97 -13.99 -18.27
C VAL A 108 -20.49 -13.91 -18.38
N GLU A 109 -21.04 -14.03 -19.59
CA GLU A 109 -22.48 -14.09 -19.82
C GLU A 109 -23.12 -15.23 -19.02
N ARG A 110 -22.51 -16.43 -19.06
CA ARG A 110 -23.03 -17.55 -18.26
C ARG A 110 -22.95 -17.32 -16.76
N ALA A 111 -21.90 -16.65 -16.28
CA ALA A 111 -21.76 -16.29 -14.87
C ALA A 111 -22.82 -15.24 -14.45
N LEU A 112 -23.17 -14.32 -15.34
CA LEU A 112 -24.23 -13.35 -15.12
C LEU A 112 -25.59 -14.05 -15.01
N ASP A 113 -25.91 -14.95 -15.94
CA ASP A 113 -27.15 -15.75 -15.89
C ASP A 113 -27.28 -16.50 -14.56
N HIS A 114 -26.22 -17.15 -14.09
CA HIS A 114 -26.21 -17.86 -12.81
C HIS A 114 -26.44 -16.94 -11.61
N TRP A 115 -25.90 -15.72 -11.67
CA TRP A 115 -26.10 -14.72 -10.63
C TRP A 115 -27.56 -14.24 -10.60
N GLU A 116 -28.14 -13.93 -11.75
CA GLU A 116 -29.54 -13.53 -11.88
C GLU A 116 -30.50 -14.63 -11.39
N GLU A 117 -30.26 -15.89 -11.78
CA GLU A 117 -31.03 -17.05 -11.32
C GLU A 117 -30.99 -17.16 -9.78
N SER A 118 -29.83 -16.94 -9.16
CA SER A 118 -29.65 -16.99 -7.71
C SER A 118 -30.41 -15.88 -6.98
N GLU A 119 -30.32 -14.64 -7.47
CA GLU A 119 -31.03 -13.49 -6.89
C GLU A 119 -32.55 -13.69 -6.94
N VAL A 120 -33.07 -14.21 -8.06
CA VAL A 120 -34.50 -14.53 -8.20
C VAL A 120 -34.93 -15.62 -7.20
N MET A 121 -34.12 -16.66 -7.00
CA MET A 121 -34.42 -17.69 -5.99
C MET A 121 -34.43 -17.11 -4.57
N GLN A 122 -33.46 -16.26 -4.22
CA GLN A 122 -33.43 -15.61 -2.92
C GLN A 122 -34.62 -14.70 -2.68
N ALA A 123 -35.06 -13.96 -3.71
CA ALA A 123 -36.24 -13.12 -3.64
C ALA A 123 -37.51 -13.94 -3.37
N ARG A 124 -37.67 -15.10 -4.03
CA ARG A 124 -38.83 -15.99 -3.84
C ARG A 124 -38.89 -16.66 -2.47
N VAL A 125 -37.75 -16.93 -1.84
CA VAL A 125 -37.69 -17.53 -0.50
C VAL A 125 -38.06 -16.54 0.61
N LYS A 126 -37.96 -15.23 0.33
CA LYS A 126 -38.27 -14.15 1.29
C LYS A 126 -39.74 -13.69 1.26
N VAL A 127 -40.58 -14.26 0.40
CA VAL A 127 -42.02 -13.97 0.24
C VAL A 127 -42.83 -15.07 0.90
#